data_AF-A0A420QCD6-F1
#
_entry.id   AF-A0A420QCD6-F1
#
_cell.length_a   1.000
_cell.length_b   1.000
_cell.length_c   1.000
_cell.angle_alpha   90.00
_cell.angle_beta   90.00
_cell.angle_gamma   90.00
#
_symmetry.space_group_name_H-M   'P 1'
#
loop_
_entity.id
_entity.type
_entity.pdbx_description
1 polymer ?
#
loop_
_entity_poly.entity_id
_entity_poly.type
_entity_poly.pdbx_seq_one_letter_code
_entity_poly.pdbx_strand_id
1 'polypeptide(L)'
;MTLFSVLAFAALASAKWIVPGARWYDTDGNLFNAHAGGLCVDRESGKFYWFGEHKTEEQEEGGGISVYSSDDLATWESHEPEEGHEFVSPESIIQRPKVLYSEETGKYHMWWHADDRNYSLLLQGLATSDNIAGPYKFQHAVSPLGNWSQDFGAFTDYKTGKSYALYSNGDKVQGRDVYVSEFNKNLTDVEKVTFRFNKYDFEAPTIIQTEKSYWTFMSHKTGYRPNSMTPSILLQVEADILKWDLPSIWESRNVWLPIEIDEENKSVKVVWHDVYDLNVKTGEWKPIKGKTYPSKNAKFAGDAHLQEATFGTDHVIATGIYGNDSTATFTVEGQGADQWVSFYHQNIDDMGFGDQPMGQPDRINGTWAIRRISSVVVNGDKDKVHTLWQKDTHKGIILSAPLLLPLKKGKNTITVGGLNNGKDVKGADLDRIVVYPPEKKKGKRSFLGIF
;
A
#
# COMPACT_ATOMS: atom_id res chain seq x y z
N MET A 1 -4.51 -52.86 14.85
CA MET A 1 -5.09 -51.59 14.35
C MET A 1 -4.82 -50.53 15.40
N THR A 2 -3.97 -49.57 15.08
CA THR A 2 -3.60 -48.48 15.99
C THR A 2 -4.08 -47.18 15.36
N LEU A 3 -5.16 -46.58 15.88
CA LEU A 3 -5.67 -45.32 15.37
C LEU A 3 -4.73 -44.19 15.81
N PHE A 4 -4.02 -43.59 14.85
CA PHE A 4 -3.43 -42.26 15.06
C PHE A 4 -4.54 -41.23 14.92
N SER A 5 -4.93 -40.60 16.04
CA SER A 5 -5.85 -39.47 16.03
C SER A 5 -5.08 -38.20 15.75
N VAL A 6 -5.16 -37.68 14.53
CA VAL A 6 -4.55 -36.40 14.16
C VAL A 6 -5.41 -35.27 14.70
N LEU A 7 -5.01 -34.70 15.83
CA LEU A 7 -5.59 -33.47 16.37
C LEU A 7 -5.16 -32.28 15.51
N ALA A 8 -5.95 -31.98 14.48
CA ALA A 8 -5.84 -30.74 13.74
C ALA A 8 -6.16 -29.54 14.66
N PHE A 9 -5.12 -28.85 15.12
CA PHE A 9 -5.28 -27.57 15.80
C PHE A 9 -5.75 -26.51 14.81
N ALA A 10 -7.06 -26.35 14.67
CA ALA A 10 -7.65 -25.17 14.05
C ALA A 10 -7.35 -23.94 14.94
N ALA A 11 -6.19 -23.33 14.72
CA ALA A 11 -5.88 -22.03 15.28
C ALA A 11 -6.88 -21.02 14.75
N LEU A 12 -7.80 -20.55 15.61
CA LEU A 12 -8.66 -19.41 15.28
C LEU A 12 -7.77 -18.15 15.22
N ALA A 13 -7.26 -17.88 14.03
CA ALA A 13 -6.98 -16.53 13.58
C ALA A 13 -8.29 -15.75 13.56
N SER A 14 -8.57 -15.04 14.66
CA SER A 14 -9.09 -13.68 14.49
C SER A 14 -8.01 -12.93 13.77
N ALA A 15 -8.31 -12.48 12.55
CA ALA A 15 -7.40 -11.68 11.76
C ALA A 15 -7.06 -10.39 12.52
N LYS A 16 -5.90 -9.79 12.21
CA LYS A 16 -5.71 -8.36 12.47
C LYS A 16 -6.59 -7.54 11.53
N TRP A 17 -6.94 -6.33 11.93
CA TRP A 17 -7.60 -5.39 11.03
C TRP A 17 -6.62 -4.83 10.00
N ILE A 18 -7.09 -4.65 8.78
CA ILE A 18 -6.36 -3.92 7.75
C ILE A 18 -6.55 -2.42 8.01
N VAL A 19 -5.44 -1.69 8.09
CA VAL A 19 -5.38 -0.25 8.38
C VAL A 19 -4.57 0.45 7.28
N PRO A 20 -5.24 1.01 6.25
CA PRO A 20 -4.57 1.53 5.07
C PRO A 20 -3.73 2.76 5.38
N GLY A 21 -2.52 2.83 4.84
CA GLY A 21 -1.60 3.95 5.09
C GLY A 21 -0.86 3.90 6.43
N ALA A 22 -1.14 2.92 7.31
CA ALA A 22 -0.38 2.72 8.55
C ALA A 22 1.03 2.16 8.27
N ARG A 23 1.95 2.34 9.23
CA ARG A 23 3.14 1.47 9.32
C ARG A 23 2.67 0.09 9.76
N TRP A 24 2.86 -0.91 8.90
CA TRP A 24 2.64 -2.30 9.24
C TRP A 24 3.94 -2.91 9.77
N TYR A 25 3.80 -3.89 10.65
CA TYR A 25 4.92 -4.61 11.25
C TYR A 25 4.70 -6.11 11.07
N ASP A 26 5.78 -6.83 10.81
CA ASP A 26 5.78 -8.29 10.71
C ASP A 26 5.59 -8.96 12.09
N THR A 27 5.70 -10.29 12.13
CA THR A 27 5.60 -11.09 13.35
C THR A 27 6.76 -10.90 14.32
N ASP A 28 7.92 -10.47 13.85
CA ASP A 28 9.14 -10.26 14.64
C ASP A 28 9.25 -8.82 15.16
N GLY A 29 8.44 -7.91 14.62
CA GLY A 29 8.35 -6.51 15.01
C GLY A 29 9.14 -5.56 14.12
N ASN A 30 9.66 -6.02 12.98
CA ASN A 30 10.30 -5.16 11.99
C ASN A 30 9.23 -4.44 11.15
N LEU A 31 9.62 -3.35 10.49
CA LEU A 31 8.75 -2.65 9.56
C LEU A 31 8.49 -3.54 8.33
N PHE A 32 7.23 -3.76 7.98
CA PHE A 32 6.87 -4.49 6.76
C PHE A 32 7.38 -3.73 5.53
N ASN A 33 8.27 -4.36 4.76
CA ASN A 33 9.02 -3.73 3.68
C ASN A 33 8.89 -4.55 2.38
N ALA A 34 7.75 -4.43 1.71
CA ALA A 34 7.49 -5.08 0.42
C ALA A 34 6.64 -4.16 -0.47
N HIS A 35 7.30 -3.24 -1.15
CA HIS A 35 6.63 -2.23 -1.99
C HIS A 35 6.24 -2.80 -3.37
N ALA A 36 5.29 -2.17 -4.06
CA ALA A 36 4.90 -2.51 -5.44
C ALA A 36 4.50 -3.99 -5.69
N GLY A 37 3.99 -4.62 -4.64
CA GLY A 37 4.02 -6.07 -4.52
C GLY A 37 3.14 -6.86 -5.48
N GLY A 38 3.30 -8.17 -5.42
CA GLY A 38 2.42 -9.15 -6.05
C GLY A 38 2.08 -10.23 -5.04
N LEU A 39 0.79 -10.49 -4.86
CA LEU A 39 0.31 -11.66 -4.13
C LEU A 39 0.37 -12.91 -5.01
N CYS A 40 0.92 -13.98 -4.47
CA CYS A 40 0.80 -15.34 -4.99
C CYS A 40 0.19 -16.22 -3.90
N VAL A 41 -0.63 -17.20 -4.27
CA VAL A 41 -1.19 -18.17 -3.31
C VAL A 41 -0.45 -19.49 -3.48
N ASP A 42 0.12 -20.00 -2.39
CA ASP A 42 0.75 -21.32 -2.43
C ASP A 42 -0.30 -22.41 -2.67
N ARG A 43 -0.02 -23.29 -3.63
CA ARG A 43 -1.00 -24.26 -4.13
C ARG A 43 -1.22 -25.43 -3.18
N GLU A 44 -0.27 -25.74 -2.30
CA GLU A 44 -0.37 -26.85 -1.36
C GLU A 44 -1.04 -26.42 -0.04
N SER A 45 -0.60 -25.31 0.54
CA SER A 45 -1.08 -24.80 1.83
C SER A 45 -2.27 -23.84 1.72
N GLY A 46 -2.45 -23.17 0.58
CA GLY A 46 -3.38 -22.05 0.43
C GLY A 46 -2.92 -20.76 1.15
N LYS A 47 -1.69 -20.71 1.67
CA LYS A 47 -1.12 -19.52 2.33
C LYS A 47 -0.82 -18.43 1.30
N PHE A 48 -1.06 -17.18 1.67
CA PHE A 48 -0.74 -16.02 0.83
C PHE A 48 0.74 -15.68 0.96
N TYR A 49 1.39 -15.36 -0.15
CA TYR A 49 2.75 -14.85 -0.20
C TYR A 49 2.79 -13.51 -0.93
N TRP A 50 3.35 -12.48 -0.31
CA TRP A 50 3.57 -11.16 -0.87
C TRP A 50 5.03 -11.02 -1.26
N PHE A 51 5.29 -10.81 -2.55
CA PHE A 51 6.60 -10.48 -3.09
C PHE A 51 6.63 -8.98 -3.37
N GLY A 52 7.62 -8.25 -2.88
CA GLY A 52 7.72 -6.81 -3.11
C GLY A 52 9.14 -6.30 -3.14
N GLU A 53 9.30 -5.07 -3.60
CA GLU A 53 10.57 -4.36 -3.60
C GLU A 53 11.00 -4.08 -2.16
N HIS A 54 12.22 -4.47 -1.79
CA HIS A 54 12.82 -4.13 -0.52
C HIS A 54 13.53 -2.77 -0.65
N LYS A 55 13.17 -1.79 0.18
CA LYS A 55 13.70 -0.42 0.13
C LYS A 55 14.09 0.07 1.52
N THR A 56 15.35 0.47 1.71
CA THR A 56 15.84 1.03 2.98
C THR A 56 16.17 2.52 2.85
N GLU A 57 16.55 3.17 3.96
CA GLU A 57 17.00 4.56 3.97
C GLU A 57 18.34 4.73 3.24
N GLU A 58 19.20 3.72 3.28
CA GLU A 58 20.48 3.65 2.58
C GLU A 58 20.32 3.26 1.11
N GLN A 59 19.26 2.52 0.76
CA GLN A 59 19.03 1.98 -0.57
C GLN A 59 17.54 2.03 -0.96
N GLU A 60 17.11 3.18 -1.47
CA GLU A 60 15.74 3.42 -1.94
C GLU A 60 15.37 2.61 -3.20
N GLU A 61 16.35 2.20 -3.99
CA GLU A 61 16.17 1.40 -5.21
C GLU A 61 17.23 0.29 -5.31
N GLY A 62 16.85 -0.87 -5.83
CA GLY A 62 17.75 -2.02 -6.03
C GLY A 62 18.07 -2.83 -4.75
N GLY A 63 17.33 -2.63 -3.66
CA GLY A 63 17.51 -3.36 -2.38
C GLY A 63 17.08 -4.84 -2.41
N GLY A 64 16.71 -5.39 -3.57
CA GLY A 64 16.25 -6.77 -3.72
C GLY A 64 14.73 -6.92 -3.67
N ILE A 65 14.30 -8.17 -3.48
CA ILE A 65 12.89 -8.56 -3.33
C ILE A 65 12.74 -9.19 -1.95
N SER A 66 11.80 -8.65 -1.17
CA SER A 66 11.35 -9.26 0.07
C SER A 66 10.17 -10.19 -0.18
N VAL A 67 10.04 -11.18 0.70
CA VAL A 67 8.95 -12.15 0.66
C VAL A 67 8.33 -12.24 2.04
N TYR A 68 7.01 -12.07 2.12
CA TYR A 68 6.26 -12.27 3.35
C TYR A 68 5.15 -13.29 3.12
N SER A 69 4.75 -14.02 4.17
CA SER A 69 3.61 -14.94 4.09
C SER A 69 2.54 -14.63 5.13
N SER A 70 1.28 -14.97 4.84
CA SER A 70 0.14 -14.73 5.72
C SER A 70 -0.96 -15.77 5.53
N ASP A 71 -1.64 -16.13 6.63
CA ASP A 71 -2.87 -16.93 6.60
C ASP A 71 -4.14 -16.05 6.52
N ASP A 72 -4.03 -14.74 6.78
CA ASP A 72 -5.16 -13.83 7.01
C ASP A 72 -5.05 -12.46 6.31
N LEU A 73 -4.04 -12.26 5.46
CA LEU A 73 -3.73 -11.01 4.75
C LEU A 73 -3.48 -9.78 5.66
N ALA A 74 -3.30 -9.98 6.97
CA ALA A 74 -3.10 -8.89 7.93
C ALA A 74 -1.96 -9.14 8.93
N THR A 75 -1.56 -10.40 9.12
CA THR A 75 -0.38 -10.82 9.90
C THR A 75 0.65 -11.42 8.95
N TRP A 76 1.83 -10.80 8.90
CA TRP A 76 2.87 -11.11 7.92
C TRP A 76 4.12 -11.66 8.61
N GLU A 77 4.54 -12.84 8.18
CA GLU A 77 5.77 -13.53 8.58
C GLU A 77 6.83 -13.28 7.50
N SER A 78 8.00 -12.73 7.86
CA SER A 78 9.10 -12.50 6.91
C SER A 78 9.74 -13.82 6.49
N HIS A 79 9.98 -13.99 5.21
CA HIS A 79 10.87 -15.02 4.66
C HIS A 79 12.12 -14.29 4.19
N GLU A 80 13.02 -14.03 5.15
CA GLU A 80 14.29 -13.37 4.85
C GLU A 80 15.01 -14.12 3.72
N PRO A 81 15.52 -13.41 2.70
CA PRO A 81 16.25 -14.03 1.62
C PRO A 81 17.51 -14.74 2.15
N GLU A 82 17.77 -15.96 1.69
CA GLU A 82 18.95 -16.73 2.14
C GLU A 82 20.25 -15.95 1.91
N GLU A 83 21.06 -15.87 2.97
CA GLU A 83 22.28 -15.06 3.03
C GLU A 83 23.28 -15.51 1.94
N GLY A 84 23.68 -14.58 1.08
CA GLY A 84 24.63 -14.83 -0.01
C GLY A 84 24.02 -15.20 -1.37
N HIS A 85 22.68 -15.12 -1.54
CA HIS A 85 22.12 -15.10 -2.89
C HIS A 85 22.42 -13.74 -3.55
N GLU A 86 23.06 -13.73 -4.73
CA GLU A 86 23.08 -12.56 -5.59
C GLU A 86 21.66 -12.27 -6.06
N PHE A 87 20.97 -11.38 -5.35
CA PHE A 87 19.82 -10.69 -5.94
C PHE A 87 20.35 -9.88 -7.12
N VAL A 88 19.62 -10.01 -8.23
CA VAL A 88 19.71 -9.21 -9.46
C VAL A 88 20.36 -7.85 -9.15
N SER A 89 21.66 -7.76 -9.45
CA SER A 89 22.69 -6.83 -8.90
C SER A 89 22.20 -5.61 -8.07
N PRO A 90 22.90 -5.19 -7.00
CA PRO A 90 22.66 -3.88 -6.36
C PRO A 90 22.78 -2.64 -7.28
N GLU A 91 23.28 -2.82 -8.52
CA GLU A 91 23.27 -1.79 -9.57
C GLU A 91 22.06 -1.90 -10.53
N SER A 92 21.32 -3.00 -10.49
CA SER A 92 20.08 -3.24 -11.22
C SER A 92 18.87 -2.73 -10.44
N ILE A 93 17.93 -2.14 -11.16
CA ILE A 93 16.60 -1.80 -10.67
C ILE A 93 15.73 -3.05 -10.82
N ILE A 94 15.04 -3.40 -9.74
CA ILE A 94 14.07 -4.48 -9.67
C ILE A 94 12.74 -3.85 -9.26
N GLN A 95 11.75 -3.83 -10.14
CA GLN A 95 10.46 -3.22 -9.83
C GLN A 95 9.26 -4.12 -10.11
N ARG A 96 8.24 -4.02 -9.26
CA ARG A 96 6.93 -4.68 -9.36
C ARG A 96 6.97 -6.21 -9.55
N PRO A 97 7.68 -6.98 -8.70
CA PRO A 97 7.74 -8.43 -8.86
C PRO A 97 6.34 -9.08 -8.83
N LYS A 98 6.17 -10.12 -9.64
CA LYS A 98 4.96 -10.96 -9.71
C LYS A 98 5.40 -12.42 -9.82
N VAL A 99 4.79 -13.30 -9.04
CA VAL A 99 5.11 -14.74 -9.02
C VAL A 99 3.93 -15.54 -9.56
N LEU A 100 4.20 -16.40 -10.53
CA LEU A 100 3.26 -17.32 -11.16
C LEU A 100 3.76 -18.76 -10.97
N TYR A 101 2.87 -19.74 -10.88
CA TYR A 101 3.25 -21.16 -10.89
C TYR A 101 3.13 -21.74 -12.30
N SER A 102 4.17 -22.42 -12.79
CA SER A 102 4.12 -23.13 -14.07
C SER A 102 3.83 -24.61 -13.85
N GLU A 103 2.67 -25.06 -14.33
CA GLU A 103 2.28 -26.47 -14.35
C GLU A 103 3.22 -27.36 -15.18
N GLU A 104 3.87 -26.80 -16.21
CA GLU A 104 4.74 -27.55 -17.12
C GLU A 104 6.14 -27.78 -16.56
N THR A 105 6.68 -26.83 -15.77
CA THR A 105 8.00 -26.97 -15.13
C THR A 105 7.92 -27.49 -13.69
N GLY A 106 6.76 -27.37 -13.04
CA GLY A 106 6.58 -27.64 -11.61
C GLY A 106 7.21 -26.57 -10.70
N LYS A 107 7.48 -25.37 -11.23
CA LYS A 107 8.22 -24.32 -10.53
C LYS A 107 7.43 -23.02 -10.37
N TYR A 108 7.82 -22.23 -9.40
CA TYR A 108 7.44 -20.82 -9.27
C TYR A 108 8.35 -19.96 -10.16
N HIS A 109 7.73 -19.11 -10.98
CA HIS A 109 8.38 -18.21 -11.94
C HIS A 109 8.10 -16.77 -11.52
N MET A 110 9.16 -16.05 -11.18
CA MET A 110 9.12 -14.65 -10.78
C MET A 110 9.48 -13.77 -11.97
N TRP A 111 8.61 -12.82 -12.28
CA TRP A 111 8.78 -11.82 -13.33
C TRP A 111 8.72 -10.41 -12.76
N TRP A 112 9.55 -9.49 -13.28
CA TRP A 112 9.61 -8.09 -12.82
C TRP A 112 10.12 -7.16 -13.93
N HIS A 113 9.98 -5.85 -13.72
CA HIS A 113 10.65 -4.82 -14.51
C HIS A 113 12.12 -4.73 -14.12
N ALA A 114 13.00 -5.20 -15.00
CA ALA A 114 14.45 -5.17 -14.83
C ALA A 114 15.05 -3.96 -15.55
N ASP A 115 15.81 -3.13 -14.83
CA ASP A 115 16.43 -1.94 -15.39
C ASP A 115 17.81 -1.59 -14.82
N ASP A 116 18.42 -0.52 -15.33
CA ASP A 116 19.54 0.17 -14.69
C ASP A 116 19.07 1.43 -13.93
N ARG A 117 19.96 2.04 -13.15
CA ARG A 117 19.66 3.27 -12.39
C ARG A 117 19.26 4.49 -13.24
N ASN A 118 19.41 4.42 -14.57
CA ASN A 118 19.03 5.47 -15.51
C ASN A 118 17.71 5.16 -16.24
N TYR A 119 17.04 4.03 -15.93
CA TYR A 119 15.87 3.51 -16.65
C TYR A 119 16.12 3.35 -18.15
N SER A 120 17.32 2.85 -18.51
CA SER A 120 17.78 2.78 -19.91
C SER A 120 17.56 1.41 -20.59
N LEU A 121 17.38 0.33 -19.83
CA LEU A 121 17.27 -1.04 -20.34
C LEU A 121 15.83 -1.41 -20.70
N LEU A 122 14.87 -1.10 -19.82
CA LEU A 122 13.44 -1.38 -19.99
C LEU A 122 13.15 -2.85 -20.37
N LEU A 123 13.55 -3.80 -19.50
CA LEU A 123 13.47 -5.25 -19.73
C LEU A 123 12.49 -5.96 -18.78
N GLN A 124 12.11 -7.18 -19.14
CA GLN A 124 11.46 -8.14 -18.24
C GLN A 124 12.50 -9.13 -17.73
N GLY A 125 12.69 -9.19 -16.41
CA GLY A 125 13.54 -10.20 -15.77
C GLY A 125 12.76 -11.46 -15.41
N LEU A 126 13.42 -12.62 -15.49
CA LEU A 126 12.91 -13.93 -15.06
C LEU A 126 13.85 -14.59 -14.05
N ALA A 127 13.27 -15.13 -12.98
CA ALA A 127 13.92 -16.04 -12.03
C ALA A 127 12.97 -17.19 -11.68
N THR A 128 13.51 -18.37 -11.33
CA THR A 128 12.68 -19.55 -11.00
C THR A 128 13.10 -20.20 -9.68
N SER A 129 12.14 -20.80 -8.98
CA SER A 129 12.35 -21.57 -7.76
C SER A 129 11.46 -22.81 -7.69
N ASP A 130 11.93 -23.83 -6.98
CA ASP A 130 11.12 -25.00 -6.62
C ASP A 130 10.16 -24.71 -5.45
N ASN A 131 10.46 -23.72 -4.60
CA ASN A 131 9.59 -23.31 -3.49
C ASN A 131 9.06 -21.88 -3.71
N ILE A 132 7.85 -21.59 -3.25
CA ILE A 132 7.25 -20.26 -3.39
C ILE A 132 8.07 -19.17 -2.70
N ALA A 133 8.62 -19.45 -1.51
CA ALA A 133 9.48 -18.51 -0.76
C ALA A 133 10.89 -18.36 -1.34
N GLY A 134 11.27 -19.15 -2.35
CA GLY A 134 12.62 -19.17 -2.91
C GLY A 134 13.53 -20.27 -2.32
N PRO A 135 14.87 -20.11 -2.45
CA PRO A 135 15.56 -19.03 -3.18
C PRO A 135 15.27 -19.07 -4.69
N TYR A 136 15.21 -17.90 -5.34
CA TYR A 136 14.93 -17.75 -6.77
C TYR A 136 16.20 -17.56 -7.60
N LYS A 137 16.43 -18.46 -8.55
CA LYS A 137 17.60 -18.42 -9.44
C LYS A 137 17.29 -17.60 -10.69
N PHE A 138 18.04 -16.52 -10.91
CA PHE A 138 17.97 -15.72 -12.13
C PHE A 138 18.17 -16.59 -13.38
N GLN A 139 17.41 -16.30 -14.44
CA GLN A 139 17.51 -16.97 -15.75
C GLN A 139 18.04 -15.99 -16.80
N HIS A 140 17.28 -14.92 -17.06
CA HIS A 140 17.59 -13.90 -18.08
C HIS A 140 16.78 -12.62 -17.87
N ALA A 141 17.14 -11.56 -18.58
CA ALA A 141 16.31 -10.37 -18.77
C ALA A 141 16.20 -10.04 -20.26
N VAL A 142 14.99 -9.78 -20.75
CA VAL A 142 14.68 -9.68 -22.19
C VAL A 142 13.70 -8.57 -22.54
N SER A 143 13.79 -8.08 -23.79
CA SER A 143 12.80 -7.16 -24.39
C SER A 143 11.62 -7.96 -24.95
N PRO A 144 10.42 -7.92 -24.36
CA PRO A 144 9.30 -8.79 -24.75
C PRO A 144 8.87 -8.54 -26.21
N LEU A 145 9.08 -9.54 -27.06
CA LEU A 145 8.82 -9.46 -28.51
C LEU A 145 9.50 -8.25 -29.19
N GLY A 146 10.67 -7.82 -28.67
CA GLY A 146 11.39 -6.64 -29.16
C GLY A 146 10.79 -5.28 -28.76
N ASN A 147 9.77 -5.26 -27.89
CA ASN A 147 9.25 -4.02 -27.28
C ASN A 147 10.04 -3.70 -25.99
N TRP A 148 9.89 -2.48 -25.49
CA TRP A 148 10.35 -2.10 -24.15
C TRP A 148 9.34 -2.58 -23.09
N SER A 149 9.82 -2.78 -21.86
CA SER A 149 9.00 -3.06 -20.68
C SER A 149 9.50 -2.25 -19.49
N GLN A 150 8.66 -1.35 -19.02
CA GLN A 150 8.84 -0.64 -17.76
C GLN A 150 7.88 -1.27 -16.75
N ASP A 151 7.10 -0.45 -16.02
CA ASP A 151 6.02 -0.83 -15.12
C ASP A 151 5.30 -2.13 -15.51
N PHE A 152 5.50 -3.16 -14.69
CA PHE A 152 5.14 -4.55 -14.96
C PHE A 152 4.01 -5.06 -14.03
N GLY A 153 3.17 -5.93 -14.58
CA GLY A 153 2.17 -6.71 -13.89
C GLY A 153 1.99 -8.07 -14.58
N ALA A 154 1.27 -8.98 -13.92
CA ALA A 154 0.96 -10.29 -14.47
C ALA A 154 -0.46 -10.69 -14.09
N PHE A 155 -1.10 -11.47 -14.95
CA PHE A 155 -2.47 -11.94 -14.76
C PHE A 155 -2.61 -13.38 -15.24
N THR A 156 -3.28 -14.23 -14.46
CA THR A 156 -3.65 -15.59 -14.87
C THR A 156 -5.16 -15.70 -14.96
N ASP A 157 -5.66 -16.06 -16.14
CA ASP A 157 -7.08 -16.35 -16.37
C ASP A 157 -7.44 -17.69 -15.71
N TYR A 158 -8.22 -17.65 -14.62
CA TYR A 158 -8.57 -18.84 -13.86
C TYR A 158 -9.50 -19.80 -14.62
N LYS A 159 -10.13 -19.36 -15.72
CA LYS A 159 -11.02 -20.18 -16.56
C LYS A 159 -10.28 -20.92 -17.66
N THR A 160 -9.15 -20.39 -18.14
CA THR A 160 -8.36 -21.02 -19.21
C THR A 160 -6.98 -21.52 -18.76
N GLY A 161 -6.52 -21.14 -17.57
CA GLY A 161 -5.17 -21.43 -17.06
C GLY A 161 -4.06 -20.65 -17.76
N LYS A 162 -4.40 -19.68 -18.63
CA LYS A 162 -3.42 -18.89 -19.39
C LYS A 162 -2.92 -17.72 -18.58
N SER A 163 -1.62 -17.47 -18.68
CA SER A 163 -0.97 -16.32 -18.04
C SER A 163 -0.58 -15.25 -19.05
N TYR A 164 -0.60 -13.99 -18.59
CA TYR A 164 -0.37 -12.81 -19.39
C TYR A 164 0.59 -11.84 -18.68
N ALA A 165 1.58 -11.35 -19.42
CA ALA A 165 2.40 -10.21 -19.04
C ALA A 165 1.62 -8.92 -19.32
N LEU A 166 1.64 -7.99 -18.36
CA LEU A 166 1.07 -6.65 -18.47
C LEU A 166 2.22 -5.65 -18.34
N TYR A 167 2.45 -4.77 -19.31
CA TYR A 167 3.59 -3.85 -19.23
C TYR A 167 3.39 -2.55 -20.01
N SER A 168 3.87 -1.44 -19.44
CA SER A 168 4.02 -0.18 -20.17
C SER A 168 5.32 -0.18 -20.99
N ASN A 169 5.28 0.41 -22.20
CA ASN A 169 6.36 0.34 -23.19
C ASN A 169 7.29 1.57 -23.13
N GLY A 170 7.61 2.05 -21.92
CA GLY A 170 8.51 3.18 -21.67
C GLY A 170 7.86 4.57 -21.71
N ASP A 171 8.62 5.62 -21.39
CA ASP A 171 8.12 7.01 -21.24
C ASP A 171 8.22 7.86 -22.53
N LYS A 172 8.88 7.34 -23.57
CA LYS A 172 9.00 8.03 -24.86
C LYS A 172 7.62 8.16 -25.51
N VAL A 173 7.37 9.23 -26.26
CA VAL A 173 6.09 9.45 -26.97
C VAL A 173 5.74 8.27 -27.89
N GLN A 174 6.74 7.62 -28.48
CA GLN A 174 6.61 6.42 -29.30
C GLN A 174 6.30 5.14 -28.50
N GLY A 175 6.46 5.15 -27.17
CA GLY A 175 6.30 4.02 -26.24
C GLY A 175 5.11 4.09 -25.27
N ARG A 176 4.24 5.12 -25.38
CA ARG A 176 3.06 5.37 -24.50
C ARG A 176 1.92 4.34 -24.55
N ASP A 177 2.24 3.09 -24.81
CA ASP A 177 1.31 1.98 -24.93
C ASP A 177 1.43 1.05 -23.71
N VAL A 178 0.32 0.43 -23.32
CA VAL A 178 0.33 -0.71 -22.40
C VAL A 178 -0.07 -1.97 -23.16
N TYR A 179 0.73 -3.02 -22.99
CA TYR A 179 0.56 -4.30 -23.66
C TYR A 179 -0.02 -5.33 -22.69
N VAL A 180 -0.90 -6.19 -23.23
CA VAL A 180 -1.29 -7.46 -22.64
C VAL A 180 -0.78 -8.53 -23.59
N SER A 181 0.09 -9.41 -23.10
CA SER A 181 0.77 -10.39 -23.95
C SER A 181 0.75 -11.77 -23.30
N GLU A 182 0.41 -12.81 -24.05
CA GLU A 182 0.29 -14.20 -23.56
C GLU A 182 1.67 -14.80 -23.34
N PHE A 183 1.93 -15.34 -22.15
CA PHE A 183 3.12 -16.15 -21.88
C PHE A 183 3.04 -17.50 -22.60
N ASN A 184 4.21 -18.08 -22.88
CA ASN A 184 4.31 -19.49 -23.26
C ASN A 184 3.90 -20.40 -22.09
N LYS A 185 3.57 -21.67 -22.37
CA LYS A 185 3.02 -22.60 -21.38
C LYS A 185 3.94 -22.86 -20.17
N ASN A 186 5.25 -22.85 -20.39
CA ASN A 186 6.24 -23.04 -19.33
C ASN A 186 6.64 -21.72 -18.63
N LEU A 187 5.97 -20.59 -18.93
CA LEU A 187 6.18 -19.28 -18.31
C LEU A 187 7.64 -18.76 -18.37
N THR A 188 8.38 -19.06 -19.44
CA THR A 188 9.76 -18.59 -19.64
C THR A 188 9.91 -17.44 -20.65
N ASP A 189 8.89 -17.16 -21.47
CA ASP A 189 8.89 -16.08 -22.46
C ASP A 189 7.46 -15.66 -22.86
N VAL A 190 7.34 -14.52 -23.53
CA VAL A 190 6.08 -13.96 -24.05
C VAL A 190 5.92 -14.33 -25.53
N GLU A 191 4.86 -15.04 -25.90
CA GLU A 191 4.69 -15.54 -27.29
C GLU A 191 4.04 -14.52 -28.24
N LYS A 192 3.08 -13.72 -27.75
CA LYS A 192 2.28 -12.82 -28.59
C LYS A 192 1.62 -11.71 -27.77
N VAL A 193 1.46 -10.55 -28.39
CA VAL A 193 0.57 -9.49 -27.91
C VAL A 193 -0.88 -9.93 -28.18
N THR A 194 -1.73 -9.95 -27.16
CA THR A 194 -3.17 -10.25 -27.29
C THR A 194 -4.03 -8.99 -27.23
N PHE A 195 -3.58 -7.94 -26.53
CA PHE A 195 -4.22 -6.63 -26.54
C PHE A 195 -3.20 -5.49 -26.35
N ARG A 196 -3.53 -4.29 -26.82
CA ARG A 196 -2.71 -3.08 -26.67
C ARG A 196 -3.58 -1.86 -26.43
N PHE A 197 -3.37 -1.20 -25.30
CA PHE A 197 -3.90 0.12 -24.99
C PHE A 197 -3.03 1.16 -25.69
N ASN A 198 -3.49 1.69 -26.83
CA ASN A 198 -2.68 2.54 -27.69
C ASN A 198 -2.62 3.98 -27.18
N LYS A 199 -1.41 4.47 -26.87
CA LYS A 199 -1.10 5.90 -26.65
C LYS A 199 -1.85 6.61 -25.52
N TYR A 200 -2.28 5.89 -24.49
CA TYR A 200 -2.96 6.47 -23.32
C TYR A 200 -2.02 7.04 -22.24
N ASP A 201 -0.71 6.78 -22.33
CA ASP A 201 0.28 7.22 -21.32
C ASP A 201 -0.07 6.67 -19.92
N PHE A 202 -0.21 5.34 -19.87
CA PHE A 202 -0.56 4.55 -18.69
C PHE A 202 0.61 3.69 -18.18
N GLU A 203 0.56 3.37 -16.89
CA GLU A 203 1.49 2.52 -16.15
C GLU A 203 0.77 1.73 -15.05
N ALA A 204 1.52 1.06 -14.17
CA ALA A 204 1.04 0.22 -13.08
C ALA A 204 -0.09 -0.78 -13.43
N PRO A 205 0.02 -1.58 -14.51
CA PRO A 205 -1.11 -2.36 -15.01
C PRO A 205 -1.41 -3.60 -14.17
N THR A 206 -2.67 -3.80 -13.80
CA THR A 206 -3.17 -5.02 -13.15
C THR A 206 -4.57 -5.39 -13.63
N ILE A 207 -4.95 -6.67 -13.54
CA ILE A 207 -6.26 -7.20 -13.98
C ILE A 207 -6.91 -8.03 -12.87
N ILE A 208 -8.18 -7.76 -12.60
CA ILE A 208 -9.11 -8.60 -11.81
C ILE A 208 -10.06 -9.29 -12.79
N GLN A 209 -10.34 -10.57 -12.58
CA GLN A 209 -11.30 -11.35 -13.35
C GLN A 209 -12.53 -11.68 -12.48
N THR A 210 -13.71 -11.56 -13.06
CA THR A 210 -14.98 -12.02 -12.47
C THR A 210 -15.59 -13.15 -13.30
N GLU A 211 -16.72 -13.70 -12.84
CA GLU A 211 -17.46 -14.70 -13.61
C GLU A 211 -17.96 -14.20 -14.97
N LYS A 212 -18.06 -12.88 -15.19
CA LYS A 212 -18.59 -12.28 -16.41
C LYS A 212 -17.57 -11.47 -17.21
N SER A 213 -16.64 -10.82 -16.53
CA SER A 213 -15.84 -9.73 -17.08
C SER A 213 -14.37 -9.80 -16.65
N TYR A 214 -13.55 -9.01 -17.33
CA TYR A 214 -12.24 -8.61 -16.85
C TYR A 214 -12.33 -7.13 -16.45
N TRP A 215 -11.56 -6.72 -15.45
CA TRP A 215 -11.41 -5.36 -14.98
C TRP A 215 -9.90 -5.06 -14.90
N THR A 216 -9.44 -3.94 -15.45
CA THR A 216 -8.03 -3.55 -15.57
C THR A 216 -7.87 -2.19 -14.93
N PHE A 217 -6.75 -2.02 -14.27
CA PHE A 217 -6.44 -0.86 -13.45
C PHE A 217 -5.05 -0.40 -13.88
N MET A 218 -4.91 0.90 -14.10
CA MET A 218 -3.69 1.56 -14.55
C MET A 218 -3.67 2.98 -13.99
N SER A 219 -2.48 3.48 -13.65
CA SER A 219 -2.27 4.90 -13.37
C SER A 219 -1.85 5.65 -14.63
N HIS A 220 -2.07 6.97 -14.67
CA HIS A 220 -1.36 7.82 -15.62
C HIS A 220 0.12 7.92 -15.25
N LYS A 221 0.98 8.21 -16.23
CA LYS A 221 2.40 8.48 -16.01
C LYS A 221 2.64 9.82 -15.32
N THR A 222 2.68 9.82 -14.00
CA THR A 222 3.06 10.98 -13.17
C THR A 222 4.29 10.72 -12.29
N GLY A 223 5.00 9.61 -12.55
CA GLY A 223 6.06 9.09 -11.69
C GLY A 223 5.49 8.73 -10.30
N TYR A 224 6.31 8.88 -9.25
CA TYR A 224 5.90 8.60 -7.87
C TYR A 224 4.77 9.48 -7.30
N ARG A 225 4.20 10.43 -8.06
CA ARG A 225 3.02 11.18 -7.64
C ARG A 225 1.76 10.33 -7.82
N PRO A 226 0.84 10.27 -6.84
CA PRO A 226 -0.48 9.69 -7.07
C PRO A 226 -1.24 10.54 -8.10
N ASN A 227 -2.08 9.89 -8.90
CA ASN A 227 -3.03 10.53 -9.81
C ASN A 227 -4.39 9.85 -9.72
N SER A 228 -5.42 10.50 -10.26
CA SER A 228 -6.73 9.86 -10.43
C SER A 228 -6.64 8.78 -11.52
N MET A 229 -6.66 7.51 -11.11
CA MET A 229 -6.64 6.38 -12.06
C MET A 229 -7.87 6.40 -12.96
N THR A 230 -7.66 6.18 -14.26
CA THR A 230 -8.56 6.70 -15.28
C THR A 230 -9.71 5.73 -15.62
N PRO A 231 -10.97 6.19 -15.59
CA PRO A 231 -12.10 5.49 -16.21
C PRO A 231 -11.92 5.29 -17.72
N SER A 232 -12.06 4.07 -18.22
CA SER A 232 -12.45 3.86 -19.62
C SER A 232 -13.37 2.64 -19.76
N ILE A 233 -14.25 2.65 -20.77
CA ILE A 233 -15.31 1.66 -20.91
C ILE A 233 -14.73 0.31 -21.35
N LEU A 234 -15.14 -0.74 -20.64
CA LEU A 234 -14.32 -1.93 -20.31
C LEU A 234 -13.09 -1.51 -19.47
N LEU A 235 -13.09 -1.99 -18.21
CA LEU A 235 -11.92 -2.10 -17.33
C LEU A 235 -11.56 -0.80 -16.55
N GLN A 236 -11.76 -0.75 -15.21
CA GLN A 236 -11.60 0.48 -14.39
C GLN A 236 -11.37 0.27 -12.85
N VAL A 237 -10.56 1.15 -12.21
CA VAL A 237 -10.43 1.63 -10.76
C VAL A 237 -10.75 0.68 -9.59
N GLU A 238 -9.87 0.26 -8.65
CA GLU A 238 -8.39 0.32 -8.41
C GLU A 238 -7.92 -1.05 -7.83
N ALA A 239 -6.62 -1.39 -7.79
CA ALA A 239 -6.05 -2.47 -6.94
C ALA A 239 -4.60 -2.14 -6.53
N ASP A 240 -4.21 -2.48 -5.29
CA ASP A 240 -2.89 -2.18 -4.66
C ASP A 240 -2.37 -0.74 -4.84
N ILE A 241 -3.00 0.22 -4.17
CA ILE A 241 -2.46 1.58 -4.08
C ILE A 241 -1.24 1.59 -3.15
N LEU A 242 -0.07 1.96 -3.68
CA LEU A 242 1.06 2.39 -2.88
C LEU A 242 1.11 3.90 -2.79
N LYS A 243 1.22 4.40 -1.55
CA LYS A 243 1.42 5.80 -1.26
C LYS A 243 2.92 6.08 -1.18
N TRP A 244 3.58 6.22 -2.33
CA TRP A 244 5.00 6.56 -2.45
C TRP A 244 5.37 7.82 -1.64
N ASP A 245 6.52 7.82 -0.98
CA ASP A 245 7.04 8.99 -0.26
C ASP A 245 8.40 9.44 -0.84
N LEU A 246 8.35 10.28 -1.87
CA LEU A 246 9.53 10.76 -2.63
C LEU A 246 10.80 11.22 -1.86
N PRO A 247 10.75 11.78 -0.62
CA PRO A 247 11.94 12.18 0.13
C PRO A 247 12.39 11.09 1.14
N SER A 248 11.65 9.98 1.21
CA SER A 248 11.89 8.83 2.07
C SER A 248 11.19 7.61 1.50
N ILE A 249 11.66 7.04 0.38
CA ILE A 249 10.89 6.02 -0.35
C ILE A 249 10.65 4.77 0.52
N TRP A 250 11.56 4.49 1.46
CA TRP A 250 11.41 3.49 2.55
C TRP A 250 10.22 3.73 3.50
N GLU A 251 9.68 4.95 3.57
CA GLU A 251 8.47 5.31 4.33
C GLU A 251 7.18 5.26 3.49
N SER A 252 7.25 4.69 2.29
CA SER A 252 6.05 4.43 1.48
C SER A 252 5.07 3.49 2.20
N ARG A 253 3.78 3.62 1.91
CA ARG A 253 2.72 2.90 2.62
C ARG A 253 1.83 2.10 1.68
N ASN A 254 1.40 0.94 2.14
CA ASN A 254 0.38 0.14 1.49
C ASN A 254 -1.02 0.70 1.82
N VAL A 255 -1.82 0.92 0.79
CA VAL A 255 -3.23 1.34 0.90
C VAL A 255 -4.08 0.25 0.28
N TRP A 256 -4.54 -0.65 1.15
CA TRP A 256 -5.42 -1.76 0.80
C TRP A 256 -6.85 -1.39 1.09
N LEU A 257 -7.72 -1.49 0.07
CA LEU A 257 -9.11 -1.07 0.18
C LEU A 257 -10.02 -2.08 -0.52
N PRO A 258 -11.24 -2.33 -0.02
CA PRO A 258 -12.20 -3.14 -0.72
C PRO A 258 -12.66 -2.52 -2.04
N ILE A 259 -12.87 -3.36 -3.04
CA ILE A 259 -13.36 -3.00 -4.37
C ILE A 259 -14.78 -3.56 -4.52
N GLU A 260 -15.75 -2.71 -4.81
CA GLU A 260 -17.12 -3.08 -5.17
C GLU A 260 -17.24 -3.03 -6.70
N ILE A 261 -17.50 -4.18 -7.34
CA ILE A 261 -17.73 -4.30 -8.79
C ILE A 261 -19.24 -4.50 -9.03
N ASP A 262 -19.83 -3.63 -9.84
CA ASP A 262 -21.20 -3.75 -10.35
C ASP A 262 -21.18 -4.13 -11.83
N GLU A 263 -21.35 -5.43 -12.08
CA GLU A 263 -21.39 -6.03 -13.43
C GLU A 263 -22.59 -5.59 -14.27
N GLU A 264 -23.69 -5.13 -13.66
CA GLU A 264 -24.90 -4.71 -14.38
C GLU A 264 -24.75 -3.27 -14.89
N ASN A 265 -24.35 -2.37 -14.00
CA ASN A 265 -24.11 -0.96 -14.32
C ASN A 265 -22.74 -0.69 -14.95
N LYS A 266 -21.88 -1.74 -15.05
CA LYS A 266 -20.49 -1.65 -15.51
C LYS A 266 -19.71 -0.57 -14.76
N SER A 267 -19.96 -0.48 -13.46
CA SER A 267 -19.30 0.47 -12.58
C SER A 267 -18.50 -0.29 -11.53
N VAL A 268 -17.59 0.45 -10.92
CA VAL A 268 -16.64 -0.07 -9.95
C VAL A 268 -16.29 1.06 -9.01
N LYS A 269 -16.05 0.72 -7.76
CA LYS A 269 -15.82 1.69 -6.70
C LYS A 269 -14.87 1.08 -5.68
N VAL A 270 -13.83 1.82 -5.32
CA VAL A 270 -13.03 1.49 -4.15
C VAL A 270 -13.59 2.21 -2.93
N VAL A 271 -13.69 1.46 -1.83
CA VAL A 271 -14.44 1.85 -0.65
C VAL A 271 -13.48 2.28 0.44
N TRP A 272 -13.33 3.58 0.64
CA TRP A 272 -12.43 4.10 1.66
C TRP A 272 -12.84 3.68 3.07
N HIS A 273 -12.00 2.89 3.73
CA HIS A 273 -12.14 2.50 5.12
C HIS A 273 -10.79 2.59 5.85
N ASP A 274 -10.69 3.53 6.80
CA ASP A 274 -9.51 3.69 7.66
C ASP A 274 -9.10 2.41 8.40
N VAL A 275 -10.08 1.60 8.79
CA VAL A 275 -9.90 0.34 9.55
C VAL A 275 -11.03 -0.61 9.15
N TYR A 276 -10.70 -1.80 8.68
CA TYR A 276 -11.68 -2.85 8.39
C TYR A 276 -11.17 -4.25 8.78
N ASP A 277 -12.12 -5.14 9.06
CA ASP A 277 -11.90 -6.57 9.27
C ASP A 277 -12.13 -7.30 7.94
N LEU A 278 -11.33 -8.32 7.62
CA LEU A 278 -11.42 -9.11 6.39
C LEU A 278 -11.45 -10.60 6.73
N ASN A 279 -12.53 -11.27 6.34
CA ASN A 279 -12.60 -12.73 6.36
C ASN A 279 -12.08 -13.27 5.02
N VAL A 280 -10.78 -13.54 4.94
CA VAL A 280 -10.12 -14.06 3.72
C VAL A 280 -10.73 -15.36 3.18
N LYS A 281 -11.47 -16.13 4.00
CA LYS A 281 -12.12 -17.37 3.57
C LYS A 281 -13.45 -17.16 2.86
N THR A 282 -14.14 -16.04 3.11
CA THR A 282 -15.41 -15.70 2.45
C THR A 282 -15.29 -14.50 1.50
N GLY A 283 -14.20 -13.74 1.58
CA GLY A 283 -14.04 -12.46 0.89
C GLY A 283 -14.86 -11.33 1.53
N GLU A 284 -15.65 -11.62 2.57
CA GLU A 284 -16.45 -10.60 3.26
C GLU A 284 -15.56 -9.71 4.12
N TRP A 285 -15.74 -8.41 3.98
CA TRP A 285 -15.07 -7.39 4.78
C TRP A 285 -16.10 -6.57 5.56
N LYS A 286 -15.65 -5.92 6.64
CA LYS A 286 -16.52 -5.08 7.47
C LYS A 286 -15.78 -3.87 8.04
N PRO A 287 -16.31 -2.64 7.89
CA PRO A 287 -15.67 -1.46 8.45
C PRO A 287 -15.79 -1.45 9.98
N ILE A 288 -14.71 -1.09 10.66
CA ILE A 288 -14.72 -0.90 12.11
C ILE A 288 -15.26 0.48 12.42
N LYS A 289 -16.26 0.56 13.30
CA LYS A 289 -16.87 1.84 13.68
C LYS A 289 -16.08 2.51 14.81
N GLY A 290 -15.35 3.56 14.49
CA GLY A 290 -14.73 4.46 15.46
C GLY A 290 -15.69 5.53 16.01
N LYS A 291 -15.20 6.30 17.00
CA LYS A 291 -15.87 7.48 17.56
C LYS A 291 -15.14 8.74 17.09
N THR A 292 -15.89 9.65 16.48
CA THR A 292 -15.38 10.92 15.94
C THR A 292 -15.23 11.99 17.03
N TYR A 293 -14.16 12.77 16.93
CA TYR A 293 -13.87 13.95 17.73
C TYR A 293 -13.48 15.09 16.76
N PRO A 294 -14.40 16.00 16.40
CA PRO A 294 -14.13 17.07 15.45
C PRO A 294 -13.22 18.15 16.07
N SER A 295 -12.40 18.80 15.24
CA SER A 295 -11.48 19.86 15.67
C SER A 295 -12.17 21.05 16.32
N LYS A 296 -13.46 21.28 16.01
CA LYS A 296 -14.33 22.25 16.71
C LYS A 296 -14.31 22.12 18.24
N ASN A 297 -14.09 20.91 18.76
CA ASN A 297 -14.04 20.60 20.19
C ASN A 297 -12.62 20.43 20.74
N ALA A 298 -11.58 20.66 19.93
CA ALA A 298 -10.19 20.65 20.37
C ALA A 298 -9.87 21.91 21.19
N LYS A 299 -8.86 21.80 22.06
CA LYS A 299 -8.25 22.96 22.73
C LYS A 299 -7.01 23.39 21.98
N PHE A 300 -6.86 24.68 21.78
CA PHE A 300 -5.70 25.24 21.09
C PHE A 300 -4.74 25.94 22.05
N ALA A 301 -3.48 25.97 21.67
CA ALA A 301 -2.41 26.77 22.29
C ALA A 301 -1.54 27.39 21.19
N GLY A 302 -0.88 28.51 21.48
CA GLY A 302 -0.14 29.28 20.47
C GLY A 302 -1.07 29.91 19.43
N ASP A 303 -0.63 29.90 18.18
CA ASP A 303 -1.34 30.49 17.04
C ASP A 303 -2.38 29.54 16.40
N ALA A 304 -2.51 28.32 16.91
CA ALA A 304 -3.44 27.32 16.40
C ALA A 304 -4.89 27.77 16.66
N HIS A 305 -5.74 27.66 15.64
CA HIS A 305 -7.11 28.18 15.70
C HIS A 305 -8.05 27.44 14.74
N LEU A 306 -9.35 27.69 14.88
CA LEU A 306 -10.35 27.24 13.92
C LEU A 306 -10.48 28.24 12.78
N GLN A 307 -10.31 27.75 11.55
CA GLN A 307 -10.64 28.47 10.33
C GLN A 307 -11.96 27.94 9.75
N GLU A 308 -12.74 28.81 9.12
CA GLU A 308 -13.91 28.40 8.33
C GLU A 308 -13.47 27.54 7.12
N ALA A 309 -14.07 26.36 7.01
CA ALA A 309 -13.77 25.39 5.97
C ALA A 309 -15.06 24.64 5.61
N THR A 310 -15.74 25.04 4.54
CA THR A 310 -17.04 24.47 4.13
C THR A 310 -17.01 22.96 3.90
N PHE A 311 -15.85 22.43 3.49
CA PHE A 311 -15.54 21.00 3.30
C PHE A 311 -15.25 20.24 4.61
N GLY A 312 -14.96 20.95 5.71
CA GLY A 312 -14.64 20.38 7.01
C GLY A 312 -15.88 19.98 7.81
N THR A 313 -15.67 19.09 8.78
CA THR A 313 -16.66 18.70 9.79
C THR A 313 -17.09 19.94 10.57
N ASP A 314 -18.41 20.13 10.78
CA ASP A 314 -18.97 21.33 11.40
C ASP A 314 -18.60 22.66 10.69
N HIS A 315 -18.19 22.59 9.41
CA HIS A 315 -17.71 23.70 8.56
C HIS A 315 -16.47 24.44 9.10
N VAL A 316 -15.62 23.76 9.88
CA VAL A 316 -14.37 24.31 10.40
C VAL A 316 -13.21 23.32 10.27
N ILE A 317 -11.99 23.84 10.27
CA ILE A 317 -10.75 23.06 10.34
C ILE A 317 -9.79 23.71 11.35
N ALA A 318 -9.02 22.91 12.08
CA ALA A 318 -7.93 23.42 12.91
C ALA A 318 -6.70 23.69 12.04
N THR A 319 -6.22 24.94 12.04
CA THR A 319 -5.02 25.37 11.31
C THR A 319 -4.03 26.06 12.26
N GLY A 320 -2.89 26.50 11.72
CA GLY A 320 -1.83 27.18 12.48
C GLY A 320 -0.96 26.25 13.34
N ILE A 321 -1.08 24.93 13.19
CA ILE A 321 -0.31 23.95 13.96
C ILE A 321 1.18 24.01 13.56
N TYR A 322 2.04 24.34 14.52
CA TYR A 322 3.46 24.65 14.26
C TYR A 322 4.34 24.36 15.47
N GLY A 323 5.36 23.51 15.27
CA GLY A 323 6.31 23.13 16.30
C GLY A 323 5.64 22.57 17.56
N ASN A 324 6.23 22.86 18.73
CA ASN A 324 5.67 22.46 20.03
C ASN A 324 4.84 23.56 20.71
N ASP A 325 4.86 24.78 20.17
CA ASP A 325 4.26 25.97 20.79
C ASP A 325 2.83 26.23 20.28
N SER A 326 2.56 25.87 19.02
CA SER A 326 1.25 26.03 18.39
C SER A 326 0.60 24.68 18.12
N THR A 327 -0.39 24.29 18.93
CA THR A 327 -0.88 22.91 19.01
C THR A 327 -2.40 22.78 19.12
N ALA A 328 -2.94 21.66 18.64
CA ALA A 328 -4.34 21.25 18.79
C ALA A 328 -4.45 20.02 19.70
N THR A 329 -5.21 20.11 20.79
CA THR A 329 -5.36 19.04 21.79
C THR A 329 -6.79 18.51 21.84
N PHE A 330 -6.96 17.25 21.45
CA PHE A 330 -8.21 16.51 21.52
C PHE A 330 -8.34 15.82 22.88
N THR A 331 -9.55 15.77 23.42
CA THR A 331 -9.90 14.96 24.60
C THR A 331 -10.72 13.75 24.14
N VAL A 332 -10.23 12.53 24.40
CA VAL A 332 -10.83 11.29 23.90
C VAL A 332 -11.08 10.28 25.00
N GLU A 333 -12.01 9.36 24.77
CA GLU A 333 -12.24 8.18 25.61
C GLU A 333 -11.45 6.98 25.09
N GLY A 334 -10.54 6.48 25.92
CA GLY A 334 -9.77 5.27 25.68
C GLY A 334 -10.31 4.08 26.48
N GLN A 335 -9.91 2.87 26.07
CA GLN A 335 -10.42 1.61 26.61
C GLN A 335 -9.37 0.83 27.43
N GLY A 336 -8.15 1.37 27.57
CA GLY A 336 -7.07 0.76 28.37
C GLY A 336 -6.17 -0.18 27.56
N ALA A 337 -6.02 0.08 26.28
CA ALA A 337 -5.20 -0.69 25.34
C ALA A 337 -4.79 0.20 24.16
N ASP A 338 -3.90 -0.33 23.31
CA ASP A 338 -3.53 0.30 22.05
C ASP A 338 -4.77 0.39 21.14
N GLN A 339 -5.02 1.58 20.59
CA GLN A 339 -6.18 1.88 19.75
C GLN A 339 -5.74 2.63 18.50
N TRP A 340 -6.27 2.22 17.35
CA TRP A 340 -6.10 2.99 16.12
C TRP A 340 -6.80 4.34 16.24
N VAL A 341 -6.12 5.39 15.78
CA VAL A 341 -6.62 6.76 15.70
C VAL A 341 -6.30 7.30 14.31
N SER A 342 -7.35 7.58 13.53
CA SER A 342 -7.24 8.24 12.23
C SER A 342 -7.28 9.74 12.40
N PHE A 343 -6.24 10.43 11.94
CA PHE A 343 -6.16 11.87 11.87
C PHE A 343 -6.62 12.30 10.48
N TYR A 344 -7.78 12.96 10.40
CA TYR A 344 -8.31 13.51 9.15
C TYR A 344 -7.70 14.89 8.94
N HIS A 345 -6.96 15.06 7.86
CA HIS A 345 -6.15 16.26 7.62
C HIS A 345 -6.31 16.83 6.21
N GLN A 346 -5.96 18.11 6.09
CA GLN A 346 -5.68 18.78 4.83
C GLN A 346 -4.22 19.25 4.83
N ASN A 347 -3.53 18.99 3.73
CA ASN A 347 -2.25 19.60 3.43
C ASN A 347 -2.31 20.12 1.98
N ILE A 348 -1.86 21.36 1.77
CA ILE A 348 -1.99 22.09 0.50
C ILE A 348 -0.63 22.56 -0.05
N ASP A 349 0.48 22.08 0.50
CA ASP A 349 1.82 22.58 0.19
C ASP A 349 2.29 22.27 -1.25
N ASP A 350 1.71 21.28 -1.95
CA ASP A 350 1.91 21.04 -3.41
C ASP A 350 0.83 21.70 -4.29
N MET A 351 -0.21 22.29 -3.67
CA MET A 351 -1.23 23.14 -4.29
C MET A 351 -2.04 22.53 -5.46
N GLY A 352 -2.01 21.20 -5.66
CA GLY A 352 -2.77 20.54 -6.73
C GLY A 352 -2.20 20.70 -8.14
N PHE A 353 -0.98 21.22 -8.28
CA PHE A 353 -0.29 21.26 -9.58
C PHE A 353 0.31 19.89 -9.99
N GLY A 354 0.24 18.89 -9.10
CA GLY A 354 0.73 17.53 -9.34
C GLY A 354 -0.06 16.74 -10.40
N ASP A 355 -1.37 17.03 -10.56
CA ASP A 355 -2.30 16.30 -11.43
C ASP A 355 -2.14 16.60 -12.94
N GLN A 356 -1.35 17.61 -13.33
CA GLN A 356 -1.18 17.94 -14.75
C GLN A 356 -0.06 17.11 -15.40
N PRO A 357 -0.34 16.33 -16.46
CA PRO A 357 0.70 15.76 -17.31
C PRO A 357 1.60 16.88 -17.83
N MET A 358 2.91 16.75 -17.66
CA MET A 358 3.92 17.77 -18.01
C MET A 358 3.85 19.09 -17.21
N GLY A 359 3.14 19.13 -16.07
CA GLY A 359 3.05 20.33 -15.22
C GLY A 359 4.39 20.73 -14.59
N GLN A 360 5.11 21.66 -15.24
CA GLN A 360 6.07 22.53 -14.54
C GLN A 360 5.28 23.65 -13.86
N PRO A 361 5.18 23.68 -12.51
CA PRO A 361 4.46 24.74 -11.83
C PRO A 361 5.24 26.05 -11.94
N ASP A 362 4.57 27.11 -12.40
CA ASP A 362 5.11 28.47 -12.33
C ASP A 362 5.12 28.93 -10.86
N ARG A 363 6.32 28.94 -10.27
CA ARG A 363 6.56 29.08 -8.82
C ARG A 363 7.27 30.39 -8.50
N ILE A 364 6.55 31.51 -8.61
CA ILE A 364 7.03 32.78 -8.08
C ILE A 364 7.02 32.71 -6.54
N ASN A 365 8.21 32.49 -5.94
CA ASN A 365 8.52 32.56 -4.51
C ASN A 365 7.95 31.46 -3.57
N GLY A 366 7.51 30.31 -4.08
CA GLY A 366 7.02 29.19 -3.26
C GLY A 366 8.07 28.10 -2.97
N THR A 367 8.25 27.70 -1.70
CA THR A 367 9.09 26.55 -1.31
C THR A 367 8.30 25.24 -1.38
N TRP A 368 8.81 24.25 -2.10
CA TRP A 368 8.12 22.96 -2.30
C TRP A 368 8.22 22.03 -1.07
N ALA A 369 7.08 21.47 -0.65
CA ALA A 369 6.98 20.38 0.32
C ALA A 369 5.78 19.48 -0.03
N ILE A 370 5.98 18.16 -0.08
CA ILE A 370 4.93 17.18 -0.42
C ILE A 370 4.25 16.55 0.79
N ARG A 371 4.77 16.85 1.99
CA ARG A 371 4.27 16.34 3.26
C ARG A 371 4.58 17.33 4.37
N ARG A 372 3.65 17.43 5.30
CA ARG A 372 3.88 17.93 6.64
C ARG A 372 4.07 16.76 7.59
N ILE A 373 4.69 17.03 8.74
CA ILE A 373 4.91 16.02 9.76
C ILE A 373 4.42 16.61 11.07
N SER A 374 3.53 15.91 11.76
CA SER A 374 3.03 16.34 13.07
C SER A 374 3.61 15.49 14.19
N SER A 375 3.90 16.12 15.33
CA SER A 375 4.13 15.43 16.59
C SER A 375 2.79 15.06 17.21
N VAL A 376 2.65 13.82 17.67
CA VAL A 376 1.46 13.36 18.39
C VAL A 376 1.88 12.87 19.77
N VAL A 377 1.43 13.58 20.80
CA VAL A 377 1.78 13.32 22.21
C VAL A 377 0.52 12.89 22.97
N VAL A 378 0.56 11.68 23.53
CA VAL A 378 -0.57 11.10 24.28
C VAL A 378 -0.40 11.40 25.78
N ASN A 379 -1.42 11.96 26.42
CA ASN A 379 -1.46 12.27 27.86
C ASN A 379 -0.29 13.14 28.37
N GLY A 380 0.37 13.91 27.49
CA GLY A 380 1.54 14.73 27.84
C GLY A 380 2.85 13.94 27.98
N ASP A 381 2.89 12.67 27.57
CA ASP A 381 4.09 11.82 27.57
C ASP A 381 5.09 12.26 26.48
N LYS A 382 5.91 13.27 26.80
CA LYS A 382 6.90 13.84 25.87
C LYS A 382 8.08 12.91 25.59
N ASP A 383 8.26 11.86 26.37
CA ASP A 383 9.27 10.83 26.13
C ASP A 383 8.82 9.87 25.00
N LYS A 384 7.53 9.93 24.61
CA LYS A 384 6.92 9.13 23.53
C LYS A 384 6.16 10.00 22.53
N VAL A 385 6.92 10.75 21.73
CA VAL A 385 6.37 11.46 20.56
C VAL A 385 6.13 10.46 19.43
N HIS A 386 4.88 10.36 18.97
CA HIS A 386 4.54 9.61 17.76
C HIS A 386 4.63 10.53 16.53
N THR A 387 5.21 10.03 15.43
CA THR A 387 5.37 10.79 14.17
C THR A 387 4.18 10.56 13.25
N LEU A 388 3.40 11.61 12.96
CA LEU A 388 2.26 11.56 12.05
C LEU A 388 2.66 12.14 10.67
N TRP A 389 2.74 11.29 9.66
CA TRP A 389 3.09 11.66 8.30
C TRP A 389 1.87 12.13 7.50
N GLN A 390 1.83 13.42 7.13
CA GLN A 390 0.66 14.05 6.52
C GLN A 390 1.00 14.55 5.11
N LYS A 391 0.90 13.64 4.13
CA LYS A 391 1.09 13.96 2.70
C LYS A 391 0.06 14.99 2.22
N ASP A 392 0.42 15.71 1.16
CA ASP A 392 -0.49 16.61 0.45
C ASP A 392 -1.83 15.92 0.13
N THR A 393 -2.90 16.71 0.14
CA THR A 393 -4.28 16.25 -0.09
C THR A 393 -4.97 17.00 -1.22
N HIS A 394 -4.37 18.08 -1.75
CA HIS A 394 -5.00 19.19 -2.44
C HIS A 394 -5.94 20.02 -1.54
N LYS A 395 -6.20 21.26 -1.98
CA LYS A 395 -7.07 22.22 -1.28
C LYS A 395 -8.54 21.82 -1.38
N GLY A 396 -9.23 21.83 -0.24
CA GLY A 396 -10.66 21.44 -0.14
C GLY A 396 -10.90 19.94 0.02
N ILE A 397 -9.85 19.12 -0.03
CA ILE A 397 -9.91 17.67 0.14
C ILE A 397 -9.38 17.30 1.53
N ILE A 398 -9.88 16.19 2.08
CA ILE A 398 -9.44 15.60 3.34
C ILE A 398 -8.99 14.17 3.07
N LEU A 399 -7.79 13.82 3.53
CA LEU A 399 -7.34 12.42 3.66
C LEU A 399 -7.22 12.05 5.13
N SER A 400 -7.05 10.76 5.44
CA SER A 400 -6.69 10.30 6.79
C SER A 400 -5.26 9.76 6.86
N ALA A 401 -4.66 9.86 8.04
CA ALA A 401 -3.39 9.23 8.41
C ALA A 401 -3.57 8.52 9.77
N PRO A 402 -3.40 7.18 9.84
CA PRO A 402 -3.62 6.42 11.07
C PRO A 402 -2.37 6.28 11.94
N LEU A 403 -2.56 6.28 13.27
CA LEU A 403 -1.57 5.86 14.26
C LEU A 403 -2.18 4.87 15.25
N LEU A 404 -1.39 3.90 15.70
CA LEU A 404 -1.73 3.04 16.84
C LEU A 404 -1.23 3.74 18.12
N LEU A 405 -2.15 4.17 18.98
CA LEU A 405 -1.83 4.98 20.17
C LEU A 405 -2.18 4.27 21.48
N PRO A 406 -1.31 4.34 22.52
CA PRO A 406 -1.54 3.67 23.80
C PRO A 406 -2.52 4.47 24.68
N LEU A 407 -3.82 4.19 24.57
CA LEU A 407 -4.86 4.93 25.29
C LEU A 407 -5.24 4.24 26.62
N LYS A 408 -5.12 4.99 27.73
CA LYS A 408 -5.55 4.57 29.06
C LYS A 408 -7.08 4.42 29.11
N LYS A 409 -7.62 3.67 30.08
CA LYS A 409 -9.08 3.54 30.23
C LYS A 409 -9.68 4.86 30.73
N GLY A 410 -10.73 5.34 30.05
CA GLY A 410 -11.38 6.61 30.30
C GLY A 410 -10.73 7.77 29.56
N LYS A 411 -10.75 8.97 30.16
CA LYS A 411 -10.31 10.21 29.53
C LYS A 411 -8.80 10.23 29.24
N ASN A 412 -8.44 10.51 27.99
CA ASN A 412 -7.07 10.77 27.52
C ASN A 412 -6.99 12.13 26.81
N THR A 413 -5.79 12.67 26.66
CA THR A 413 -5.50 13.78 25.73
C THR A 413 -4.60 13.31 24.59
N ILE A 414 -4.85 13.83 23.40
CA ILE A 414 -3.99 13.66 22.22
C ILE A 414 -3.66 15.07 21.74
N THR A 415 -2.42 15.49 21.94
CA THR A 415 -1.91 16.81 21.53
C THR A 415 -1.14 16.66 20.23
N VAL A 416 -1.52 17.45 19.22
CA VAL A 416 -0.87 17.48 17.91
C VAL A 416 -0.13 18.81 17.74
N GLY A 417 1.18 18.73 17.50
CA GLY A 417 2.05 19.83 17.11
C GLY A 417 2.71 19.54 15.77
N GLY A 418 3.70 20.34 15.37
CA GLY A 418 4.48 20.12 14.15
C GLY A 418 5.90 19.59 14.41
N LEU A 419 6.45 18.88 13.43
CA LEU A 419 7.81 18.33 13.40
C LEU A 419 8.55 18.77 12.13
N ASN A 420 9.88 18.73 12.18
CA ASN A 420 10.74 19.15 11.07
C ASN A 420 10.54 18.25 9.84
N ASN A 421 10.02 18.82 8.75
CA ASN A 421 9.83 18.16 7.46
C ASN A 421 11.00 18.38 6.47
N GLY A 422 12.08 19.04 6.92
CA GLY A 422 13.21 19.46 6.09
C GLY A 422 13.07 20.84 5.45
N LYS A 423 11.95 21.54 5.68
CA LYS A 423 11.65 22.92 5.22
C LYS A 423 11.20 23.83 6.36
N ASP A 424 10.29 23.35 7.18
CA ASP A 424 9.74 24.01 8.37
C ASP A 424 9.28 22.98 9.41
N VAL A 425 8.56 23.44 10.44
CA VAL A 425 7.94 22.57 11.47
C VAL A 425 6.41 22.68 11.47
N LYS A 426 5.76 22.79 10.30
CA LYS A 426 4.28 22.81 10.22
C LYS A 426 3.68 21.42 10.42
N GLY A 427 2.61 21.35 11.21
CA GLY A 427 1.62 20.28 11.12
C GLY A 427 0.61 20.54 10.00
N ALA A 428 -0.05 19.50 9.49
CA ALA A 428 -1.16 19.68 8.55
C ALA A 428 -2.43 20.11 9.30
N ASP A 429 -3.34 20.77 8.58
CA ASP A 429 -4.58 21.26 9.15
C ASP A 429 -5.49 20.06 9.49
N LEU A 430 -6.13 20.06 10.66
CA LEU A 430 -6.89 18.91 11.17
C LEU A 430 -8.40 19.17 11.13
N ASP A 431 -9.14 18.28 10.46
CA ASP A 431 -10.61 18.28 10.41
C ASP A 431 -11.21 17.61 11.66
N ARG A 432 -10.77 16.38 11.93
CA ARG A 432 -11.22 15.55 13.05
C ARG A 432 -10.20 14.47 13.35
N ILE A 433 -10.36 13.82 14.51
CA ILE A 433 -9.78 12.49 14.74
C ILE A 433 -10.89 11.47 14.96
N VAL A 434 -10.65 10.22 14.55
CA VAL A 434 -11.55 9.09 14.78
C VAL A 434 -10.82 8.03 15.58
N VAL A 435 -11.31 7.72 16.77
CA VAL A 435 -10.71 6.72 17.68
C VAL A 435 -11.48 5.41 17.57
N TYR A 436 -10.78 4.35 17.18
CA TYR A 436 -11.36 3.02 16.99
C TYR A 436 -11.34 2.23 18.31
N PRO A 437 -12.25 1.24 18.50
CA PRO A 437 -12.11 0.29 19.60
C PRO A 437 -10.75 -0.43 19.55
N PRO A 438 -10.23 -0.94 20.67
CA PRO A 438 -9.00 -1.73 20.65
C PRO A 438 -9.23 -3.03 19.88
N GLU A 439 -8.21 -3.44 19.13
CA GLU A 439 -8.21 -4.74 18.45
C GLU A 439 -8.30 -5.88 19.48
N LYS A 440 -9.08 -6.92 19.17
CA LYS A 440 -9.32 -8.02 20.10
C LYS A 440 -8.09 -8.93 20.20
N LYS A 441 -7.20 -8.64 21.15
CA LYS A 441 -6.10 -9.55 21.52
C LYS A 441 -6.67 -10.94 21.85
N LYS A 442 -6.22 -11.98 21.14
CA LYS A 442 -6.65 -13.37 21.40
C LYS A 442 -6.36 -13.73 22.86
N GLY A 443 -7.36 -14.21 23.59
CA GLY A 443 -7.11 -14.88 24.86
C GLY A 443 -6.34 -16.18 24.61
N LYS A 444 -5.21 -16.39 25.31
CA LYS A 444 -4.66 -17.75 25.45
C LYS A 444 -5.76 -18.61 26.09
N ARG A 445 -6.15 -19.72 25.45
CA ARG A 445 -7.05 -20.69 26.08
C ARG A 445 -6.37 -21.19 27.36
N SER A 446 -6.95 -20.88 28.52
CA SER A 446 -6.57 -21.58 29.74
C SER A 446 -7.01 -23.03 29.59
N PHE A 447 -6.04 -23.94 29.73
CA PHE A 447 -6.32 -25.37 29.75
C PHE A 447 -6.89 -25.73 31.12
N LEU A 448 -8.13 -25.35 31.39
CA LEU A 448 -8.87 -25.85 32.55
C LEU A 448 -9.41 -27.23 32.17
N GLY A 449 -8.68 -28.26 32.57
CA GLY A 449 -9.01 -29.64 32.25
C GLY A 449 -10.34 -30.07 32.88
N ILE A 450 -11.01 -30.99 32.20
CA ILE A 450 -12.02 -31.87 32.79
C ILE A 450 -11.55 -33.29 32.43
N PHE A 451 -11.52 -34.15 33.45
CA PHE A 451 -11.15 -35.56 33.38
C PHE A 451 -12.21 -36.39 32.65
#